data_AF-A0A5A7W0W2-F1
#
_entry.id   AF-A0A5A7W0W2-F1
#
_cell.length_a   1.000
_cell.length_b   1.000
_cell.length_c   1.000
_cell.angle_alpha   90.00
_cell.angle_beta   90.00
_cell.angle_gamma   90.00
#
_symmetry.space_group_name_H-M   'P 1'
#
loop_
_entity.id
_entity.type
_entity.pdbx_description
1 polymer ?
#
loop_
_entity_poly.entity_id
_entity_poly.type
_entity_poly.pdbx_seq_one_letter_code
_entity_poly.pdbx_strand_id
1 'polypeptide(L)'
;MSTFTVYCHGTGFNRIKGSSSDELVAWFHNHTDGAEAQLAGAAVTRGDYMINEGPGHSGNGVAQPQQINPMTGNQKQNLSLGKTIKGPSFADHAVGNTGGPKVAAKLRGVISGQGWDENVLRTVNLIQDLKFGKGMPIDRVNMVGWSRGAVTCMRIANLMYEVFSDEISCNIFAVDPVAGADAGKEMADTQVLHSNVERYVGILAMHEMRSTFNPQDWSRVRAPATTAIFLPMPGVHNAQVMVKTPADAAYITRNLACGLLRDWGTPINATPYGHLGTAQDMCIAYARLVLTLSEHKSYETKGVMGRLMGGTTSLRRRDFAKHSKMDTYTRGGKESYWINEHHRACFAAAFPDVYDCIFESMGSGEMALTAQSRFSTFFGVVSASAPLRHSMALKGLLVEESPARYMIGVGAGRYSNQLRRLWPDQFPLHA
;
A
#
# COMPACT_ATOMS: atom_id res chain seq x y z
N MET A 1 -1.77 -8.09 -22.77
CA MET A 1 -1.19 -6.77 -22.44
C MET A 1 0.19 -7.01 -21.89
N SER A 2 1.18 -6.30 -22.41
CA SER A 2 2.54 -6.33 -21.86
C SER A 2 2.68 -5.35 -20.69
N THR A 3 3.39 -5.78 -19.66
CA THR A 3 3.46 -5.09 -18.37
C THR A 3 4.90 -4.70 -18.05
N PHE A 4 5.09 -3.44 -17.66
CA PHE A 4 6.31 -2.96 -17.01
C PHE A 4 6.02 -2.66 -15.53
N THR A 5 6.94 -2.94 -14.61
CA THR A 5 6.69 -2.75 -13.17
C THR A 5 7.62 -1.73 -12.51
N VAL A 6 7.07 -0.85 -11.67
CA VAL A 6 7.83 0.18 -10.95
C VAL A 6 7.72 -0.04 -9.44
N TYR A 7 8.87 -0.13 -8.78
CA TYR A 7 9.00 -0.31 -7.34
C TYR A 7 9.44 0.99 -6.66
N CYS A 8 8.58 1.59 -5.83
CA CYS A 8 8.83 2.88 -5.20
C CYS A 8 9.06 2.79 -3.68
N HIS A 9 10.32 2.84 -3.27
CA HIS A 9 10.70 2.81 -1.86
C HIS A 9 10.20 4.01 -1.05
N GLY A 10 9.87 3.77 0.23
CA GLY A 10 9.48 4.81 1.17
C GLY A 10 10.64 5.70 1.62
N THR A 11 10.33 6.86 2.21
CA THR A 11 11.33 7.80 2.73
C THR A 11 12.36 7.08 3.62
N GLY A 12 13.64 7.31 3.38
CA GLY A 12 14.69 6.74 4.22
C GLY A 12 15.02 5.27 3.92
N PHE A 13 14.41 4.67 2.89
CA PHE A 13 14.66 3.33 2.39
C PHE A 13 15.24 3.37 0.98
N ASN A 14 15.99 2.33 0.65
CA ASN A 14 16.57 2.05 -0.65
C ASN A 14 16.59 0.53 -0.84
N ARG A 15 16.92 0.06 -2.04
CA ARG A 15 16.97 -1.38 -2.35
C ARG A 15 17.77 -2.22 -1.33
N ILE A 16 18.87 -1.70 -0.81
CA ILE A 16 19.76 -2.42 0.12
C ILE A 16 19.14 -2.49 1.51
N LYS A 17 18.77 -1.34 2.08
CA LYS A 17 18.17 -1.26 3.41
C LYS A 17 16.79 -1.93 3.44
N GLY A 18 16.03 -1.82 2.36
CA GLY A 18 14.75 -2.49 2.20
C GLY A 18 14.94 -4.00 2.23
N SER A 19 15.89 -4.53 1.46
CA SER A 19 16.19 -5.97 1.44
C SER A 19 16.65 -6.47 2.80
N SER A 20 17.54 -5.74 3.49
CA SER A 20 18.02 -6.15 4.81
C SER A 20 16.97 -6.04 5.92
N SER A 21 15.91 -5.25 5.70
CA SER A 21 14.82 -5.07 6.66
C SER A 21 13.59 -5.92 6.33
N ASP A 22 13.66 -6.78 5.30
CA ASP A 22 12.52 -7.49 4.71
C ASP A 22 11.32 -6.54 4.49
N GLU A 23 11.59 -5.38 3.88
CA GLU A 23 10.57 -4.39 3.54
C GLU A 23 9.79 -4.82 2.29
N LEU A 24 8.48 -4.54 2.27
CA LEU A 24 7.56 -5.02 1.24
C LEU A 24 7.96 -4.68 -0.20
N VAL A 25 8.35 -3.43 -0.49
CA VAL A 25 8.76 -3.03 -1.84
C VAL A 25 10.05 -3.75 -2.24
N ALA A 26 10.99 -3.90 -1.31
CA ALA A 26 12.20 -4.68 -1.54
C ALA A 26 11.93 -6.15 -1.83
N TRP A 27 11.00 -6.74 -1.07
CA TRP A 27 10.60 -8.11 -1.28
C TRP A 27 10.11 -8.30 -2.73
N PHE A 28 9.26 -7.40 -3.24
CA PHE A 28 8.76 -7.54 -4.62
C PHE A 28 9.86 -7.44 -5.68
N HIS A 29 10.72 -6.42 -5.63
CA HIS A 29 11.75 -6.30 -6.65
C HIS A 29 12.82 -7.40 -6.59
N ASN A 30 12.96 -8.08 -5.45
CA ASN A 30 13.85 -9.24 -5.30
C ASN A 30 13.22 -10.56 -5.82
N HIS A 31 11.91 -10.58 -6.05
CA HIS A 31 11.14 -11.76 -6.49
C HIS A 31 10.37 -11.50 -7.78
N THR A 32 10.83 -10.55 -8.59
CA THR A 32 10.29 -10.27 -9.93
C THR A 32 11.23 -10.89 -10.95
N ASP A 33 10.70 -11.76 -11.81
CA ASP A 33 11.45 -12.26 -12.96
C ASP A 33 11.69 -11.14 -13.97
N GLY A 34 12.77 -11.26 -14.71
CA GLY A 34 13.19 -10.27 -15.71
C GLY A 34 14.39 -9.45 -15.26
N ALA A 35 14.64 -8.36 -15.96
CA ALA A 35 15.78 -7.48 -15.73
C ALA A 35 15.36 -6.09 -15.25
N GLU A 36 16.18 -5.48 -14.39
CA GLU A 36 16.02 -4.07 -14.04
C GLU A 36 16.43 -3.18 -15.23
N ALA A 37 15.50 -2.36 -15.70
CA ALA A 37 15.80 -1.24 -16.58
C ALA A 37 16.48 -0.12 -15.79
N GLN A 38 17.60 0.38 -16.30
CA GLN A 38 18.42 1.39 -15.66
C GLN A 38 18.68 2.54 -16.61
N LEU A 39 18.72 3.76 -16.08
CA LEU A 39 19.15 4.96 -16.80
C LEU A 39 20.57 5.32 -16.32
N ALA A 40 21.55 5.29 -17.22
CA ALA A 40 22.93 5.64 -16.94
C ALA A 40 23.59 6.28 -18.17
N GLY A 41 24.23 7.45 -18.01
CA GLY A 41 24.90 8.13 -19.13
C GLY A 41 23.96 8.56 -20.26
N ALA A 42 22.69 8.85 -19.96
CA ALA A 42 21.59 9.09 -20.90
C ALA A 42 21.19 7.86 -21.76
N ALA A 43 21.80 6.70 -21.52
CA ALA A 43 21.38 5.44 -22.08
C ALA A 43 20.42 4.73 -21.11
N VAL A 44 19.32 4.22 -21.66
CA VAL A 44 18.45 3.30 -20.94
C VAL A 44 18.84 1.87 -21.31
N THR A 45 18.99 0.99 -20.32
CA THR A 45 19.07 -0.45 -20.53
C THR A 45 17.67 -1.03 -20.62
N ARG A 46 17.45 -2.00 -21.53
CA ARG A 46 16.18 -2.72 -21.57
C ARG A 46 15.97 -3.50 -20.28
N GLY A 47 14.73 -3.58 -19.82
CA GLY A 47 14.32 -4.36 -18.66
C GLY A 47 12.81 -4.32 -18.46
N ASP A 48 12.33 -5.16 -17.56
CA ASP A 48 10.92 -5.46 -17.30
C ASP A 48 10.37 -4.69 -16.08
N TYR A 49 11.30 -4.20 -15.24
CA TYR A 49 10.96 -3.40 -14.09
C TYR A 49 12.01 -2.33 -13.80
N MET A 50 11.68 -1.37 -12.93
CA MET A 50 12.67 -0.44 -12.37
C MET A 50 12.44 -0.19 -10.88
N ILE A 51 13.50 0.24 -10.20
CA ILE A 51 13.48 0.55 -8.77
C ILE A 51 13.74 2.04 -8.56
N ASN A 52 12.79 2.71 -7.92
CA ASN A 52 12.92 4.07 -7.42
C ASN A 52 13.34 4.05 -5.93
N GLU A 53 14.48 4.66 -5.65
CA GLU A 53 14.98 4.78 -4.29
C GLU A 53 14.18 5.81 -3.48
N GLY A 54 14.03 5.57 -2.19
CA GLY A 54 13.24 6.44 -1.33
C GLY A 54 13.96 7.74 -0.99
N PRO A 55 13.30 8.91 -1.05
CA PRO A 55 13.96 10.17 -0.76
C PRO A 55 14.52 10.21 0.67
N GLY A 56 15.70 10.80 0.84
CA GLY A 56 16.31 11.01 2.15
C GLY A 56 16.87 9.73 2.79
N HIS A 57 17.12 8.69 2.00
CA HIS A 57 17.87 7.52 2.46
C HIS A 57 19.32 7.90 2.79
N SER A 58 20.08 7.01 3.43
CA SER A 58 21.49 7.27 3.74
C SER A 58 22.31 6.00 3.63
N GLY A 59 23.58 6.17 3.23
CA GLY A 59 24.70 5.23 3.42
C GLY A 59 24.41 3.79 3.04
N ASN A 60 24.77 3.39 1.82
CA ASN A 60 25.02 2.00 1.37
C ASN A 60 25.55 1.99 -0.10
N GLY A 61 26.29 3.01 -0.53
CA GLY A 61 26.76 3.11 -1.93
C GLY A 61 25.68 3.44 -2.98
N VAL A 62 24.41 3.46 -2.62
CA VAL A 62 23.29 3.87 -3.50
C VAL A 62 23.16 5.39 -3.47
N ALA A 63 23.06 6.02 -4.65
CA ALA A 63 22.84 7.46 -4.75
C ALA A 63 21.41 7.84 -4.35
N GLN A 64 21.24 9.03 -3.76
CA GLN A 64 19.91 9.60 -3.54
C GLN A 64 19.26 9.96 -4.89
N PRO A 65 17.92 9.92 -4.99
CA PRO A 65 17.21 10.50 -6.13
C PRO A 65 17.67 11.94 -6.44
N GLN A 66 17.82 12.77 -5.41
CA GLN A 66 18.26 14.17 -5.55
C GLN A 66 19.68 14.31 -6.08
N GLN A 67 20.52 13.28 -5.98
CA GLN A 67 21.91 13.28 -6.40
C GLN A 67 22.10 12.83 -7.85
N ILE A 68 21.05 12.34 -8.51
CA ILE A 68 21.14 11.78 -9.86
C ILE A 68 20.25 12.62 -10.79
N ASN A 69 20.78 12.97 -11.96
CA ASN A 69 20.02 13.66 -12.99
C ASN A 69 18.93 12.72 -13.54
N PRO A 70 17.64 13.12 -13.52
CA PRO A 70 16.53 12.26 -13.96
C PRO A 70 16.47 12.03 -15.48
N MET A 71 17.18 12.83 -16.28
CA MET A 71 17.26 12.67 -17.75
C MET A 71 18.45 11.80 -18.15
N THR A 72 19.57 11.90 -17.43
CA THR A 72 20.83 11.24 -17.84
C THR A 72 21.24 10.09 -16.94
N GLY A 73 20.71 9.97 -15.73
CA GLY A 73 21.18 8.96 -14.75
C GLY A 73 22.57 9.24 -14.18
N ASN A 74 23.23 10.33 -14.59
CA ASN A 74 24.54 10.71 -14.07
C ASN A 74 24.40 11.37 -12.70
N GLN A 75 25.47 11.27 -11.89
CA GLN A 75 25.55 12.06 -10.67
C GLN A 75 25.49 13.56 -11.02
N LYS A 76 24.62 14.29 -10.32
CA LYS A 76 24.57 15.75 -10.40
C LYS A 76 25.88 16.30 -9.85
N GLN A 77 26.52 17.17 -10.61
CA GLN A 77 27.79 17.78 -10.24
C GLN A 77 27.61 19.29 -10.04
N ASN A 78 28.43 19.88 -9.17
CA ASN A 78 28.51 21.33 -9.09
C ASN A 78 29.47 21.86 -10.15
N LEU A 79 28.97 22.09 -11.36
CA LEU A 79 29.81 22.65 -12.42
C LEU A 79 30.02 24.17 -12.26
N SER A 80 29.42 24.80 -11.24
CA SER A 80 29.59 26.24 -10.96
C SER A 80 30.92 26.60 -10.31
N LEU A 81 31.61 25.66 -9.64
CA LEU A 81 32.85 25.96 -8.91
C LEU A 81 34.04 26.26 -9.85
N GLY A 82 33.96 25.86 -11.13
CA GLY A 82 35.01 26.06 -12.14
C GLY A 82 34.63 27.00 -13.30
N LYS A 83 33.43 27.62 -13.27
CA LYS A 83 32.94 28.50 -14.35
C LYS A 83 32.71 29.93 -13.85
N THR A 84 33.77 30.56 -13.34
CA THR A 84 33.75 31.88 -12.68
C THR A 84 33.51 33.06 -13.64
N ILE A 85 33.50 32.87 -14.97
CA ILE A 85 33.48 33.99 -15.94
C ILE A 85 32.28 33.95 -16.91
N LYS A 86 31.80 32.77 -17.33
CA LYS A 86 30.71 32.65 -18.34
C LYS A 86 29.36 32.18 -17.76
N GLY A 87 29.34 31.82 -16.48
CA GLY A 87 28.21 31.10 -15.91
C GLY A 87 27.98 29.72 -16.56
N PRO A 88 27.03 28.95 -16.05
CA PRO A 88 26.65 27.68 -16.65
C PRO A 88 25.84 27.86 -17.94
N SER A 89 26.13 27.05 -18.95
CA SER A 89 25.36 26.99 -20.20
C SER A 89 24.07 26.18 -20.01
N PHE A 90 23.13 26.32 -20.96
CA PHE A 90 21.93 25.49 -21.00
C PHE A 90 22.27 23.98 -21.02
N ALA A 91 23.30 23.59 -21.78
CA ALA A 91 23.79 22.22 -21.81
C ALA A 91 24.30 21.76 -20.44
N ASP A 92 25.01 22.62 -19.69
CA ASP A 92 25.45 22.31 -18.33
C ASP A 92 24.27 22.05 -17.39
N HIS A 93 23.21 22.87 -17.49
CA HIS A 93 21.98 22.66 -16.73
C HIS A 93 21.27 21.35 -17.11
N ALA A 94 21.24 21.01 -18.41
CA ALA A 94 20.64 19.79 -18.91
C ALA A 94 21.39 18.52 -18.47
N VAL A 95 22.73 18.54 -18.41
CA VAL A 95 23.54 17.37 -18.01
C VAL A 95 23.74 17.21 -16.50
N GLY A 96 23.27 18.15 -15.68
CA GLY A 96 23.22 17.99 -14.22
C GLY A 96 23.97 19.04 -13.41
N ASN A 97 24.21 20.24 -13.96
CA ASN A 97 24.68 21.37 -13.17
C ASN A 97 23.54 21.96 -12.33
N THR A 98 23.48 21.53 -11.07
CA THR A 98 22.41 21.92 -10.14
C THR A 98 22.92 22.69 -8.92
N GLY A 99 24.09 23.34 -9.01
CA GLY A 99 24.62 24.14 -7.89
C GLY A 99 25.15 23.33 -6.70
N GLY A 100 25.47 22.06 -6.93
CA GLY A 100 26.20 21.20 -6.00
C GLY A 100 25.44 20.63 -4.81
N PRO A 101 26.07 19.71 -4.06
CA PRO A 101 25.50 19.16 -2.84
C PRO A 101 25.51 20.27 -1.77
N LYS A 102 24.43 21.05 -1.69
CA LYS A 102 24.20 21.85 -0.48
C LYS A 102 24.13 20.88 0.69
N VAL A 103 24.90 21.14 1.73
CA VAL A 103 24.99 20.39 3.01
C VAL A 103 23.61 20.17 3.68
N ALA A 104 22.55 20.78 3.16
CA ALA A 104 21.15 20.61 3.55
C ALA A 104 20.33 19.58 2.72
N ALA A 105 20.93 18.73 1.88
CA ALA A 105 20.19 17.75 1.06
C ALA A 105 19.31 16.79 1.89
N LYS A 106 19.77 16.41 3.10
CA LYS A 106 19.03 15.54 4.02
C LYS A 106 17.78 16.22 4.61
N LEU A 107 17.83 17.55 4.84
CA LEU A 107 16.72 18.32 5.38
C LEU A 107 15.75 18.77 4.27
N ARG A 108 16.27 19.16 3.10
CA ARG A 108 15.46 19.52 1.91
C ARG A 108 14.76 18.33 1.29
N GLY A 109 15.39 17.14 1.22
CA GLY A 109 14.72 15.94 0.72
C GLY A 109 13.50 15.51 1.56
N VAL A 110 13.49 15.88 2.84
CA VAL A 110 12.37 15.62 3.76
C VAL A 110 11.28 16.71 3.66
N ILE A 111 11.66 17.98 3.48
CA ILE A 111 10.77 19.16 3.58
C ILE A 111 10.36 19.76 2.22
N SER A 112 11.21 19.74 1.20
CA SER A 112 11.04 20.53 -0.04
C SER A 112 10.61 19.72 -1.27
N GLY A 113 10.27 18.44 -1.12
CA GLY A 113 9.74 17.63 -2.23
C GLY A 113 10.68 17.41 -3.40
N GLN A 114 12.01 17.58 -3.29
CA GLN A 114 12.87 17.40 -4.48
C GLN A 114 12.96 15.92 -4.91
N GLY A 115 13.19 14.99 -3.97
CA GLY A 115 13.57 13.60 -4.30
C GLY A 115 12.56 12.76 -5.05
N TRP A 116 11.27 12.95 -4.79
CA TRP A 116 10.21 12.24 -5.52
C TRP A 116 9.94 12.86 -6.90
N ASP A 117 10.23 14.14 -7.16
CA ASP A 117 10.08 14.77 -8.49
C ASP A 117 11.08 14.11 -9.44
N GLU A 118 12.31 13.88 -8.97
CA GLU A 118 13.34 13.22 -9.75
C GLU A 118 13.02 11.75 -10.03
N ASN A 119 12.38 11.04 -9.09
CA ASN A 119 11.89 9.68 -9.34
C ASN A 119 10.76 9.68 -10.39
N VAL A 120 9.83 10.62 -10.31
CA VAL A 120 8.71 10.76 -11.27
C VAL A 120 9.25 11.01 -12.67
N LEU A 121 10.09 12.04 -12.85
CA LEU A 121 10.68 12.39 -14.14
C LEU A 121 11.51 11.23 -14.71
N ARG A 122 12.38 10.62 -13.89
CA ARG A 122 13.21 9.48 -14.32
C ARG A 122 12.35 8.32 -14.82
N THR A 123 11.29 8.00 -14.09
CA THR A 123 10.42 6.88 -14.43
C THR A 123 9.74 7.09 -15.77
N VAL A 124 9.13 8.26 -15.98
CA VAL A 124 8.43 8.56 -17.23
C VAL A 124 9.40 8.65 -18.41
N ASN A 125 10.57 9.26 -18.24
CA ASN A 125 11.61 9.28 -19.27
C ASN A 125 12.08 7.88 -19.66
N LEU A 126 12.28 7.01 -18.66
CA LEU A 126 12.70 5.63 -18.89
C LEU A 126 11.61 4.86 -19.65
N ILE A 127 10.35 4.97 -19.23
CA ILE A 127 9.21 4.34 -19.93
C ILE A 127 9.11 4.85 -21.37
N GLN A 128 9.29 6.16 -21.59
CA GLN A 128 9.28 6.76 -22.93
C GLN A 128 10.38 6.16 -23.83
N ASP A 129 11.63 6.07 -23.34
CA ASP A 129 12.71 5.47 -24.13
C ASP A 129 12.48 3.99 -24.39
N LEU A 130 12.05 3.22 -23.37
CA LEU A 130 11.77 1.79 -23.55
C LEU A 130 10.69 1.55 -24.60
N LYS A 131 9.53 2.23 -24.49
CA LYS A 131 8.40 2.02 -25.40
C LYS A 131 8.69 2.58 -26.78
N PHE A 132 9.03 3.86 -26.89
CA PHE A 132 9.11 4.55 -28.18
C PHE A 132 10.52 4.55 -28.77
N GLY A 133 11.55 4.72 -27.95
CA GLY A 133 12.95 4.72 -28.41
C GLY A 133 13.45 3.31 -28.77
N LYS A 134 13.07 2.31 -27.98
CA LYS A 134 13.52 0.92 -28.14
C LYS A 134 12.45 -0.03 -28.67
N GLY A 135 11.21 0.41 -28.86
CA GLY A 135 10.13 -0.41 -29.39
C GLY A 135 9.71 -1.56 -28.45
N MET A 136 9.88 -1.41 -27.13
CA MET A 136 9.35 -2.42 -26.20
C MET A 136 7.83 -2.29 -26.12
N PRO A 137 7.08 -3.40 -26.22
CA PRO A 137 5.65 -3.36 -26.02
C PRO A 137 5.40 -3.08 -24.54
N ILE A 138 4.93 -1.87 -24.20
CA ILE A 138 4.48 -1.50 -22.85
C ILE A 138 3.06 -0.96 -22.99
N ASP A 139 2.08 -1.78 -22.62
CA ASP A 139 0.65 -1.42 -22.63
C ASP A 139 0.17 -0.98 -21.24
N ARG A 140 0.90 -1.44 -20.21
CA ARG A 140 0.52 -1.27 -18.80
C ARG A 140 1.76 -1.06 -17.92
N VAL A 141 1.62 -0.18 -16.94
CA VAL A 141 2.59 -0.02 -15.85
C VAL A 141 1.96 -0.38 -14.51
N ASN A 142 2.48 -1.42 -13.85
CA ASN A 142 2.10 -1.74 -12.49
C ASN A 142 3.04 -1.04 -11.51
N MET A 143 2.49 -0.47 -10.45
CA MET A 143 3.28 0.28 -9.47
C MET A 143 2.96 -0.17 -8.06
N VAL A 144 4.00 -0.42 -7.26
CA VAL A 144 3.86 -0.64 -5.83
C VAL A 144 4.78 0.31 -5.08
N GLY A 145 4.24 0.92 -4.03
CA GLY A 145 5.01 1.84 -3.22
C GLY A 145 4.52 1.93 -1.79
N TRP A 146 5.39 2.44 -0.92
CA TRP A 146 5.09 2.68 0.48
C TRP A 146 5.37 4.13 0.89
N SER A 147 4.56 4.70 1.76
CA SER A 147 4.77 6.05 2.30
C SER A 147 4.82 7.09 1.18
N ARG A 148 5.88 7.89 1.13
CA ARG A 148 6.14 8.81 0.02
C ARG A 148 6.39 8.11 -1.32
N GLY A 149 6.85 6.86 -1.31
CA GLY A 149 6.96 6.02 -2.51
C GLY A 149 5.58 5.69 -3.11
N ALA A 150 4.57 5.44 -2.28
CA ALA A 150 3.20 5.24 -2.75
C ALA A 150 2.61 6.50 -3.39
N VAL A 151 2.92 7.69 -2.85
CA VAL A 151 2.55 8.95 -3.50
C VAL A 151 3.34 9.18 -4.78
N THR A 152 4.61 8.74 -4.82
CA THR A 152 5.42 8.77 -6.05
C THR A 152 4.74 7.97 -7.16
N CYS A 153 4.13 6.81 -6.86
CA CYS A 153 3.33 6.06 -7.85
C CYS A 153 2.15 6.89 -8.41
N MET A 154 1.41 7.61 -7.55
CA MET A 154 0.31 8.48 -8.00
C MET A 154 0.81 9.58 -8.93
N ARG A 155 1.96 10.18 -8.59
CA ARG A 155 2.56 11.27 -9.38
C ARG A 155 3.14 10.76 -10.71
N ILE A 156 3.71 9.56 -10.73
CA ILE A 156 4.10 8.87 -11.97
C ILE A 156 2.88 8.68 -12.86
N ALA A 157 1.75 8.18 -12.34
CA ALA A 157 0.53 8.02 -13.12
C ALA A 157 0.01 9.34 -13.71
N ASN A 158 0.05 10.44 -12.94
CA ASN A 158 -0.35 11.75 -13.43
C ASN A 158 0.56 12.22 -14.57
N LEU A 159 1.89 12.15 -14.40
CA LEU A 159 2.81 12.54 -15.47
C LEU A 159 2.72 11.60 -16.69
N MET A 160 2.49 10.30 -16.48
CA MET A 160 2.21 9.37 -17.58
C MET A 160 0.95 9.78 -18.35
N TYR A 161 -0.10 10.26 -17.67
CA TYR A 161 -1.31 10.76 -18.33
C TYR A 161 -1.02 12.04 -19.13
N GLU A 162 -0.20 12.94 -18.61
CA GLU A 162 0.20 14.15 -19.34
C GLU A 162 1.03 13.85 -20.59
N VAL A 163 1.92 12.85 -20.53
CA VAL A 163 2.85 12.53 -21.63
C VAL A 163 2.26 11.52 -22.63
N PHE A 164 1.52 10.52 -22.14
CA PHE A 164 1.02 9.39 -22.94
C PHE A 164 -0.52 9.31 -22.99
N SER A 165 -1.23 10.17 -22.26
CA SER A 165 -2.69 10.08 -22.12
C SER A 165 -3.12 8.66 -21.70
N ASP A 166 -4.11 8.07 -22.38
CA ASP A 166 -4.58 6.70 -22.13
C ASP A 166 -3.84 5.64 -22.97
N GLU A 167 -2.74 5.99 -23.65
CA GLU A 167 -1.95 5.02 -24.44
C GLU A 167 -1.27 3.96 -23.56
N ILE A 168 -0.91 4.32 -22.33
CA ILE A 168 -0.34 3.42 -21.33
C ILE A 168 -1.19 3.46 -20.07
N SER A 169 -1.88 2.34 -19.80
CA SER A 169 -2.63 2.14 -18.57
C SER A 169 -1.71 1.92 -17.37
N CYS A 170 -2.23 2.10 -16.15
CA CYS A 170 -1.50 1.73 -14.95
C CYS A 170 -2.40 1.22 -13.81
N ASN A 171 -1.78 0.42 -12.94
CA ASN A 171 -2.39 -0.03 -11.68
C ASN A 171 -1.47 0.32 -10.51
N ILE A 172 -2.06 0.67 -9.36
CA ILE A 172 -1.30 1.11 -8.19
C ILE A 172 -1.69 0.30 -6.95
N PHE A 173 -0.69 -0.32 -6.31
CA PHE A 173 -0.78 -0.83 -4.95
C PHE A 173 -0.02 0.11 -3.99
N ALA A 174 -0.75 0.90 -3.22
CA ALA A 174 -0.21 1.96 -2.37
C ALA A 174 -0.31 1.56 -0.89
N VAL A 175 0.83 1.45 -0.20
CA VAL A 175 0.86 1.23 1.25
C VAL A 175 1.10 2.55 1.99
N ASP A 176 0.09 2.96 2.74
CA ASP A 176 0.03 4.16 3.56
C ASP A 176 0.57 5.43 2.85
N PRO A 177 -0.10 5.89 1.77
CA PRO A 177 0.38 6.95 0.89
C PRO A 177 0.42 8.30 1.59
N VAL A 178 1.58 8.70 2.10
CA VAL A 178 1.78 9.95 2.84
C VAL A 178 2.67 10.89 2.04
N ALA A 179 2.10 12.01 1.59
CA ALA A 179 2.83 13.06 0.86
C ALA A 179 3.70 13.92 1.79
N GLY A 180 3.27 14.07 3.04
CA GLY A 180 3.89 14.94 4.05
C GLY A 180 3.33 16.35 4.03
N ALA A 181 2.96 16.86 5.21
CA ALA A 181 2.49 18.24 5.44
C ALA A 181 1.49 18.74 4.37
N ASP A 182 1.73 19.92 3.79
CA ASP A 182 0.83 20.60 2.87
C ASP A 182 0.80 19.99 1.48
N ALA A 183 1.84 19.26 1.08
CA ALA A 183 1.92 18.60 -0.22
C ALA A 183 0.72 17.67 -0.47
N GLY A 184 0.23 16.96 0.56
CA GLY A 184 -0.94 16.09 0.42
C GLY A 184 -2.28 16.82 0.29
N LYS A 185 -2.33 18.12 0.58
CA LYS A 185 -3.54 18.96 0.53
C LYS A 185 -3.58 19.90 -0.67
N GLU A 186 -2.42 20.34 -1.15
CA GLU A 186 -2.33 21.42 -2.13
C GLU A 186 -1.89 20.93 -3.52
N MET A 187 -1.17 19.80 -3.62
CA MET A 187 -0.66 19.31 -4.89
C MET A 187 -1.66 18.38 -5.57
N ALA A 188 -2.17 18.79 -6.74
CA ALA A 188 -3.19 18.06 -7.49
C ALA A 188 -2.74 16.64 -7.90
N ASP A 189 -1.47 16.50 -8.29
CA ASP A 189 -0.82 15.23 -8.68
C ASP A 189 -0.65 14.22 -7.52
N THR A 190 -0.99 14.63 -6.28
CA THR A 190 -1.08 13.74 -5.12
C THR A 190 -2.52 13.38 -4.75
N GLN A 191 -3.51 13.94 -5.45
CA GLN A 191 -4.93 13.85 -5.11
C GLN A 191 -5.80 13.28 -6.23
N VAL A 192 -5.35 13.35 -7.48
CA VAL A 192 -6.15 12.93 -8.63
C VAL A 192 -5.60 11.62 -9.20
N LEU A 193 -6.50 10.68 -9.46
CA LEU A 193 -6.26 9.52 -10.31
C LEU A 193 -7.02 9.75 -11.62
N HIS A 194 -6.29 9.83 -12.74
CA HIS A 194 -6.84 10.03 -14.08
C HIS A 194 -7.35 8.71 -14.69
N SER A 195 -7.90 8.77 -15.90
CA SER A 195 -8.48 7.62 -16.61
C SER A 195 -7.46 6.54 -16.95
N ASN A 196 -6.18 6.89 -17.09
CA ASN A 196 -5.12 5.90 -17.28
C ASN A 196 -4.88 5.01 -16.04
N VAL A 197 -5.39 5.38 -14.85
CA VAL A 197 -5.33 4.53 -13.66
C VAL A 197 -6.54 3.60 -13.66
N GLU A 198 -6.35 2.35 -14.07
CA GLU A 198 -7.41 1.33 -14.12
C GLU A 198 -7.81 0.86 -12.71
N ARG A 199 -6.80 0.54 -11.87
CA ARG A 199 -6.99 -0.04 -10.54
C ARG A 199 -6.12 0.66 -9.49
N TYR A 200 -6.70 0.88 -8.32
CA TYR A 200 -5.98 1.44 -7.16
C TYR A 200 -6.38 0.72 -5.88
N VAL A 201 -5.40 0.15 -5.17
CA VAL A 201 -5.59 -0.43 -3.83
C VAL A 201 -4.71 0.32 -2.84
N GLY A 202 -5.34 1.01 -1.89
CA GLY A 202 -4.65 1.78 -0.85
C GLY A 202 -4.76 1.13 0.52
N ILE A 203 -3.66 0.69 1.14
CA ILE A 203 -3.65 0.23 2.53
C ILE A 203 -3.42 1.44 3.45
N LEU A 204 -4.26 1.62 4.48
CA LEU A 204 -4.20 2.79 5.36
C LEU A 204 -3.89 2.40 6.81
N ALA A 205 -2.76 2.86 7.36
CA ALA A 205 -2.37 2.52 8.72
C ALA A 205 -3.22 3.26 9.76
N MET A 206 -3.97 2.53 10.59
CA MET A 206 -4.97 3.12 11.51
C MET A 206 -4.36 3.78 12.75
N HIS A 207 -3.21 3.32 13.23
CA HIS A 207 -2.65 3.71 14.53
C HIS A 207 -1.48 4.69 14.42
N GLU A 208 -1.20 5.21 13.24
CA GLU A 208 -0.25 6.31 13.09
C GLU A 208 -0.87 7.61 13.65
N MET A 209 -0.08 8.36 14.42
CA MET A 209 -0.57 9.53 15.18
C MET A 209 0.18 10.83 14.86
N ARG A 210 1.26 10.79 14.08
CA ARG A 210 1.98 12.00 13.67
C ARG A 210 1.10 12.84 12.76
N SER A 211 0.85 14.09 13.16
CA SER A 211 -0.05 15.03 12.46
C SER A 211 0.37 15.34 11.02
N THR A 212 1.64 15.21 10.68
CA THR A 212 2.17 15.37 9.32
C THR A 212 2.06 14.11 8.46
N PHE A 213 1.65 12.98 9.05
CA PHE A 213 1.50 11.67 8.41
C PHE A 213 0.05 11.35 8.10
N ASN A 214 -0.71 12.29 7.55
CA ASN A 214 -2.05 11.97 7.07
C ASN A 214 -1.96 11.38 5.66
N PRO A 215 -2.56 10.20 5.39
CA PRO A 215 -2.46 9.57 4.09
C PRO A 215 -3.43 10.19 3.07
N GLN A 216 -3.18 9.91 1.80
CA GLN A 216 -4.10 10.17 0.70
C GLN A 216 -5.20 9.10 0.74
N ASP A 217 -6.30 9.42 1.40
CA ASP A 217 -7.48 8.55 1.57
C ASP A 217 -8.70 9.10 0.80
N TRP A 218 -9.92 8.59 1.04
CA TRP A 218 -11.13 9.07 0.34
C TRP A 218 -11.47 10.54 0.59
N SER A 219 -10.96 11.16 1.65
CA SER A 219 -11.14 12.59 1.89
C SER A 219 -10.23 13.47 1.02
N ARG A 220 -9.21 12.88 0.37
CA ARG A 220 -8.19 13.58 -0.42
C ARG A 220 -8.10 13.12 -1.86
N VAL A 221 -8.41 11.85 -2.12
CA VAL A 221 -8.26 11.25 -3.44
C VAL A 221 -9.56 11.35 -4.23
N ARG A 222 -9.45 11.91 -5.45
CA ARG A 222 -10.48 11.93 -6.48
C ARG A 222 -10.13 10.89 -7.54
N ALA A 223 -11.02 9.92 -7.72
CA ALA A 223 -10.84 8.78 -8.61
C ALA A 223 -12.14 8.52 -9.40
N PRO A 224 -12.46 9.36 -10.41
CA PRO A 224 -13.75 9.33 -11.09
C PRO A 224 -13.92 8.13 -12.04
N ALA A 225 -12.83 7.65 -12.65
CA ALA A 225 -12.84 6.57 -13.64
C ALA A 225 -12.06 5.31 -13.18
N THR A 226 -11.52 5.31 -11.96
CA THR A 226 -10.65 4.25 -11.44
C THR A 226 -11.43 3.27 -10.55
N THR A 227 -11.20 1.98 -10.75
CA THR A 227 -11.61 0.95 -9.77
C THR A 227 -10.70 1.05 -8.55
N ALA A 228 -11.13 1.84 -7.58
CA ALA A 228 -10.33 2.20 -6.41
C ALA A 228 -10.97 1.73 -5.10
N ILE A 229 -10.16 1.17 -4.21
CA ILE A 229 -10.52 0.78 -2.84
C ILE A 229 -9.43 1.17 -1.85
N PHE A 230 -9.85 1.57 -0.65
CA PHE A 230 -8.95 1.90 0.46
C PHE A 230 -9.28 0.99 1.64
N LEU A 231 -8.26 0.32 2.18
CA LEU A 231 -8.35 -0.70 3.21
C LEU A 231 -7.66 -0.21 4.48
N PRO A 232 -8.41 0.26 5.49
CA PRO A 232 -7.89 0.48 6.83
C PRO A 232 -7.24 -0.80 7.36
N MET A 233 -6.05 -0.67 7.94
CA MET A 233 -5.28 -1.79 8.48
C MET A 233 -4.69 -1.41 9.84
N PRO A 234 -4.82 -2.28 10.86
CA PRO A 234 -4.18 -2.11 12.16
C PRO A 234 -2.67 -1.93 12.06
N GLY A 235 -2.16 -1.04 12.90
CA GLY A 235 -0.73 -0.79 13.06
C GLY A 235 -0.34 0.65 12.73
N VAL A 236 0.91 0.98 13.07
CA VAL A 236 1.55 2.26 12.74
C VAL A 236 2.08 2.25 11.30
N HIS A 237 2.60 3.37 10.81
CA HIS A 237 2.98 3.62 9.40
C HIS A 237 3.81 2.53 8.69
N ASN A 238 4.56 1.71 9.43
CA ASN A 238 5.43 0.70 8.88
C ASN A 238 5.01 -0.75 9.19
N ALA A 239 3.88 -0.95 9.87
CA ALA A 239 3.43 -2.26 10.33
C ALA A 239 2.95 -3.16 9.17
N GLN A 240 2.56 -2.56 8.04
CA GLN A 240 2.07 -3.27 6.86
C GLN A 240 3.18 -3.61 5.85
N VAL A 241 4.38 -3.04 6.02
CA VAL A 241 5.50 -3.26 5.09
C VAL A 241 6.66 -4.03 5.70
N MET A 242 6.78 -4.05 7.02
CA MET A 242 7.78 -4.81 7.76
C MET A 242 7.07 -5.69 8.77
N VAL A 243 7.53 -6.93 8.92
CA VAL A 243 7.00 -7.87 9.91
C VAL A 243 7.32 -7.34 11.31
N LYS A 244 6.33 -6.71 11.94
CA LYS A 244 6.35 -6.14 13.28
C LYS A 244 5.02 -6.42 13.95
N THR A 245 4.87 -6.07 15.21
CA THR A 245 3.57 -6.23 15.89
C THR A 245 2.53 -5.23 15.39
N PRO A 246 1.35 -5.66 14.89
CA PRO A 246 0.91 -7.05 14.69
C PRO A 246 1.40 -7.65 13.35
N ALA A 247 1.97 -8.86 13.39
CA ALA A 247 2.67 -9.44 12.24
C ALA A 247 1.74 -9.72 11.05
N ASP A 248 0.51 -10.16 11.34
CA ASP A 248 -0.51 -10.46 10.34
C ASP A 248 -0.85 -9.25 9.45
N ALA A 249 -0.63 -8.00 9.92
CA ALA A 249 -0.85 -6.82 9.09
C ALA A 249 0.12 -6.75 7.91
N ALA A 250 1.40 -7.11 8.14
CA ALA A 250 2.40 -7.24 7.07
C ALA A 250 2.13 -8.48 6.22
N TYR A 251 1.76 -9.60 6.83
CA TYR A 251 1.54 -10.86 6.11
C TYR A 251 0.39 -10.77 5.11
N ILE A 252 -0.76 -10.25 5.55
CA ILE A 252 -1.94 -10.03 4.72
C ILE A 252 -1.62 -9.02 3.63
N THR A 253 -1.01 -7.88 3.98
CA THR A 253 -0.71 -6.81 3.01
C THR A 253 0.20 -7.31 1.88
N ARG A 254 1.26 -8.05 2.21
CA ARG A 254 2.20 -8.57 1.21
C ARG A 254 1.57 -9.67 0.34
N ASN A 255 0.78 -10.57 0.92
CA ASN A 255 0.05 -11.57 0.12
C ASN A 255 -0.94 -10.92 -0.84
N LEU A 256 -1.75 -9.99 -0.33
CA LEU A 256 -2.73 -9.30 -1.16
C LEU A 256 -2.05 -8.54 -2.31
N ALA A 257 -0.96 -7.83 -2.02
CA ALA A 257 -0.17 -7.14 -3.04
C ALA A 257 0.38 -8.12 -4.09
N CYS A 258 0.86 -9.30 -3.69
CA CYS A 258 1.37 -10.31 -4.61
C CYS A 258 0.28 -10.85 -5.54
N GLY A 259 -0.89 -11.21 -5.00
CA GLY A 259 -2.03 -11.66 -5.80
C GLY A 259 -2.45 -10.62 -6.82
N LEU A 260 -2.62 -9.37 -6.39
CA LEU A 260 -2.99 -8.26 -7.26
C LEU A 260 -1.95 -7.99 -8.34
N LEU A 261 -0.66 -7.91 -7.99
CA LEU A 261 0.41 -7.64 -8.96
C LEU A 261 0.53 -8.77 -9.99
N ARG A 262 0.36 -10.03 -9.58
CA ARG A 262 0.32 -11.18 -10.50
C ARG A 262 -0.87 -11.12 -11.44
N ASP A 263 -2.07 -10.87 -10.90
CA ASP A 263 -3.30 -10.67 -11.69
C ASP A 263 -3.14 -9.53 -12.71
N TRP A 264 -2.43 -8.47 -12.32
CA TRP A 264 -2.15 -7.33 -13.20
C TRP A 264 -1.00 -7.58 -14.17
N GLY A 265 -0.35 -8.75 -14.13
CA GLY A 265 0.66 -9.21 -15.08
C GLY A 265 2.12 -8.97 -14.69
N THR A 266 2.42 -8.60 -13.44
CA THR A 266 3.80 -8.56 -12.94
C THR A 266 4.31 -9.99 -12.70
N PRO A 267 5.46 -10.40 -13.27
CA PRO A 267 5.96 -11.78 -13.19
C PRO A 267 6.65 -12.06 -11.84
N ILE A 268 5.87 -12.18 -10.78
CA ILE A 268 6.40 -12.48 -9.42
C ILE A 268 6.61 -13.98 -9.25
N ASN A 269 7.85 -14.39 -9.01
CA ASN A 269 8.30 -15.79 -9.02
C ASN A 269 8.19 -16.52 -7.67
N ALA A 270 7.75 -15.85 -6.61
CA ALA A 270 7.57 -16.43 -5.29
C ALA A 270 6.24 -16.00 -4.66
N THR A 271 5.67 -16.87 -3.83
CA THR A 271 4.48 -16.53 -3.02
C THR A 271 4.94 -16.09 -1.64
N PRO A 272 4.63 -14.86 -1.20
CA PRO A 272 4.95 -14.44 0.16
C PRO A 272 4.09 -15.23 1.14
N TYR A 273 4.66 -15.65 2.27
CA TYR A 273 3.93 -16.32 3.36
C TYR A 273 2.88 -17.35 2.89
N GLY A 274 3.33 -18.45 2.27
CA GLY A 274 2.44 -19.44 1.62
C GLY A 274 1.36 -20.08 2.50
N HIS A 275 1.38 -19.84 3.81
CA HIS A 275 0.29 -20.19 4.72
C HIS A 275 -0.95 -19.29 4.59
N LEU A 276 -0.93 -18.25 3.74
CA LEU A 276 -2.08 -17.39 3.41
C LEU A 276 -2.59 -17.61 1.98
N GLY A 277 -2.53 -18.86 1.51
CA GLY A 277 -2.83 -19.23 0.13
C GLY A 277 -4.31 -19.43 -0.20
N THR A 278 -5.21 -19.22 0.77
CA THR A 278 -6.66 -19.35 0.56
C THR A 278 -7.44 -18.23 1.26
N ALA A 279 -8.68 -18.00 0.83
CA ALA A 279 -9.59 -17.07 1.49
C ALA A 279 -9.84 -17.45 2.97
N GLN A 280 -9.89 -18.74 3.28
CA GLN A 280 -10.00 -19.24 4.65
C GLN A 280 -8.77 -18.87 5.49
N ASP A 281 -7.56 -19.06 4.95
CA ASP A 281 -6.34 -18.72 5.67
C ASP A 281 -6.24 -17.22 5.94
N MET A 282 -6.67 -16.40 4.98
CA MET A 282 -6.81 -14.96 5.16
C MET A 282 -7.78 -14.63 6.29
N CYS A 283 -8.95 -15.28 6.37
CA CYS A 283 -9.89 -15.09 7.48
C CYS A 283 -9.24 -15.40 8.84
N ILE A 284 -8.45 -16.46 8.94
CA ILE A 284 -7.77 -16.83 10.19
C ILE A 284 -6.70 -15.77 10.56
N ALA A 285 -5.97 -15.24 9.58
CA ALA A 285 -5.00 -14.16 9.80
C ALA A 285 -5.70 -12.85 10.24
N TYR A 286 -6.82 -12.51 9.63
CA TYR A 286 -7.63 -11.37 10.07
C TYR A 286 -8.21 -11.58 11.46
N ALA A 287 -8.63 -12.80 11.81
CA ALA A 287 -9.11 -13.13 13.15
C ALA A 287 -8.03 -12.89 14.22
N ARG A 288 -6.77 -13.26 13.94
CA ARG A 288 -5.63 -12.90 14.82
C ARG A 288 -5.48 -11.39 14.97
N LEU A 289 -5.60 -10.62 13.88
CA LEU A 289 -5.59 -9.16 13.96
C LEU A 289 -6.74 -8.60 14.81
N VAL A 290 -7.95 -9.12 14.66
CA VAL A 290 -9.12 -8.69 15.47
C VAL A 290 -8.84 -8.90 16.96
N LEU A 291 -8.27 -10.05 17.33
CA LEU A 291 -7.92 -10.34 18.72
C LEU A 291 -6.81 -9.42 19.23
N THR A 292 -5.75 -9.23 18.44
CA THR A 292 -4.64 -8.32 18.82
C THR A 292 -5.15 -6.89 19.06
N LEU A 293 -6.09 -6.39 18.25
CA LEU A 293 -6.72 -5.08 18.48
C LEU A 293 -7.51 -5.01 19.79
N SER A 294 -8.19 -6.10 20.15
CA SER A 294 -9.04 -6.17 21.34
C SER A 294 -8.24 -6.24 22.65
N GLU A 295 -7.08 -6.89 22.60
CA GLU A 295 -6.14 -7.01 23.71
C GLU A 295 -5.36 -5.70 23.92
N HIS A 296 -5.00 -5.01 22.83
CA HIS A 296 -4.31 -3.72 22.87
C HIS A 296 -5.28 -2.54 22.96
N LYS A 297 -6.12 -2.50 24.01
CA LYS A 297 -6.88 -1.30 24.42
C LYS A 297 -5.99 -0.05 24.66
N SER A 298 -4.67 -0.19 24.64
CA SER A 298 -3.68 0.89 24.79
C SER A 298 -2.74 1.02 23.60
N TYR A 299 -3.24 1.47 22.45
CA TYR A 299 -2.40 2.26 21.53
C TYR A 299 -2.35 3.75 21.92
N GLU A 300 -2.90 4.11 23.09
CA GLU A 300 -2.56 5.36 23.77
C GLU A 300 -1.11 5.31 24.23
N THR A 301 -0.25 6.03 23.52
CA THR A 301 1.18 6.17 23.81
C THR A 301 1.43 6.68 25.23
N LYS A 302 1.70 5.78 26.19
CA LYS A 302 2.30 6.08 27.50
C LYS A 302 3.83 6.21 27.43
N GLY A 303 4.36 6.82 26.37
CA GLY A 303 5.81 6.96 26.16
C GLY A 303 6.30 8.38 26.45
N VAL A 304 6.94 8.59 27.59
CA VAL A 304 7.62 9.87 27.93
C VAL A 304 8.67 10.26 26.87
N MET A 305 9.30 9.27 26.23
CA MET A 305 10.28 9.47 25.14
C MET A 305 9.65 9.99 23.84
N GLY A 306 8.38 9.65 23.56
CA GLY A 306 7.64 10.14 22.39
C GLY A 306 7.26 11.63 22.50
N ARG A 307 7.13 12.16 23.72
CA ARG A 307 6.96 13.60 23.98
C ARG A 307 8.26 14.39 23.78
N LEU A 308 9.43 13.76 23.95
CA LEU A 308 10.72 14.43 23.88
C LEU A 308 11.31 14.45 22.45
N MET A 309 11.08 13.39 21.66
CA MET A 309 11.49 13.34 20.24
C MET A 309 10.52 14.04 19.28
N GLY A 310 9.29 14.30 19.71
CA GLY A 310 8.28 15.04 18.97
C GLY A 310 8.34 16.53 19.30
N GLY A 311 9.35 17.25 18.78
CA GLY A 311 9.33 18.70 18.78
C GLY A 311 7.99 19.20 18.23
N THR A 312 7.22 19.89 19.08
CA THR A 312 6.04 20.74 18.76
C THR A 312 4.92 20.20 17.85
N THR A 313 4.91 18.91 17.48
CA THR A 313 3.92 18.33 16.56
C THR A 313 2.93 17.43 17.30
N SER A 314 1.71 17.94 17.47
CA SER A 314 0.57 17.28 18.10
C SER A 314 0.36 15.85 17.58
N LEU A 315 0.34 14.86 18.49
CA LEU A 315 -0.14 13.51 18.22
C LEU A 315 -1.67 13.53 18.11
N ARG A 316 -2.23 13.04 17.01
CA ARG A 316 -3.67 12.96 16.78
C ARG A 316 -4.01 11.69 16.01
N ARG A 317 -5.12 11.03 16.40
CA ARG A 317 -5.69 9.94 15.59
C ARG A 317 -6.00 10.49 14.19
N ARG A 318 -5.61 9.74 13.15
CA ARG A 318 -5.91 10.08 11.76
C ARG A 318 -7.41 10.19 11.52
N ASP A 319 -7.80 11.12 10.67
CA ASP A 319 -9.21 11.47 10.48
C ASP A 319 -10.04 10.30 9.95
N PHE A 320 -9.53 9.51 9.01
CA PHE A 320 -10.25 8.33 8.51
C PHE A 320 -10.45 7.26 9.58
N ALA A 321 -9.51 7.11 10.52
CA ALA A 321 -9.57 6.10 11.58
C ALA A 321 -10.50 6.50 12.74
N LYS A 322 -11.15 7.67 12.66
CA LYS A 322 -12.20 8.05 13.60
C LYS A 322 -13.42 7.16 13.36
N HIS A 323 -14.04 6.70 14.45
CA HIS A 323 -15.20 5.81 14.37
C HIS A 323 -16.32 6.35 13.48
N SER A 324 -16.55 7.68 13.48
CA SER A 324 -17.55 8.36 12.65
C SER A 324 -17.26 8.36 11.14
N LYS A 325 -16.08 7.88 10.71
CA LYS A 325 -15.67 7.83 9.31
C LYS A 325 -15.51 6.39 8.79
N MET A 326 -15.53 5.39 9.67
CA MET A 326 -15.24 4.01 9.25
C MET A 326 -16.27 3.38 8.34
N ASP A 327 -17.52 3.87 8.37
CA ASP A 327 -18.57 3.49 7.41
C ASP A 327 -18.23 3.84 5.95
N THR A 328 -17.18 4.65 5.71
CA THR A 328 -16.70 4.99 4.36
C THR A 328 -15.82 3.88 3.77
N TYR A 329 -15.23 3.04 4.63
CA TYR A 329 -14.18 2.08 4.25
C TYR A 329 -14.56 0.63 4.53
N THR A 330 -15.43 0.41 5.52
CA THR A 330 -15.80 -0.92 5.98
C THR A 330 -17.30 -0.97 6.24
N ARG A 331 -17.98 -2.00 5.73
CA ARG A 331 -19.40 -2.21 5.99
C ARG A 331 -19.65 -2.40 7.50
N GLY A 332 -20.61 -1.70 8.07
CA GLY A 332 -20.83 -1.65 9.52
C GLY A 332 -19.89 -0.72 10.30
N GLY A 333 -18.91 -0.13 9.62
CA GLY A 333 -17.93 0.81 10.17
C GLY A 333 -17.37 0.38 11.52
N LYS A 334 -17.62 1.20 12.55
CA LYS A 334 -17.06 0.98 13.91
C LYS A 334 -17.60 -0.27 14.60
N GLU A 335 -18.83 -0.68 14.29
CA GLU A 335 -19.48 -1.86 14.88
C GLU A 335 -19.18 -3.13 14.07
N SER A 336 -18.41 -2.99 13.00
CA SER A 336 -18.09 -4.11 12.12
C SER A 336 -17.27 -5.19 12.83
N TYR A 337 -17.50 -6.44 12.44
CA TYR A 337 -16.55 -7.54 12.62
C TYR A 337 -15.39 -7.41 11.64
N TRP A 338 -15.65 -6.85 10.46
CA TRP A 338 -14.66 -6.67 9.42
C TRP A 338 -13.64 -5.59 9.82
N ILE A 339 -12.37 -5.85 9.55
CA ILE A 339 -11.32 -4.83 9.70
C ILE A 339 -11.40 -3.86 8.51
N ASN A 340 -11.53 -4.44 7.32
CA ASN A 340 -11.71 -3.75 6.06
C ASN A 340 -12.51 -4.63 5.10
N GLU A 341 -12.83 -4.10 3.94
CA GLU A 341 -13.64 -4.78 2.94
C GLU A 341 -13.00 -6.06 2.37
N HIS A 342 -11.66 -6.15 2.34
CA HIS A 342 -10.95 -7.38 1.96
C HIS A 342 -11.20 -8.51 2.98
N HIS A 343 -11.19 -8.21 4.29
CA HIS A 343 -11.56 -9.21 5.32
C HIS A 343 -12.97 -9.78 5.07
N ARG A 344 -13.95 -8.91 4.77
CA ARG A 344 -15.32 -9.32 4.45
C ARG A 344 -15.35 -10.22 3.22
N ALA A 345 -14.67 -9.81 2.15
CA ALA A 345 -14.65 -10.55 0.88
C ALA A 345 -14.03 -11.95 1.04
N CYS A 346 -12.93 -12.07 1.79
CA CYS A 346 -12.36 -13.38 2.14
C CYS A 346 -13.36 -14.27 2.87
N PHE A 347 -14.09 -13.73 3.85
CA PHE A 347 -15.07 -14.53 4.60
C PHE A 347 -16.25 -14.95 3.74
N ALA A 348 -16.78 -14.05 2.93
CA ALA A 348 -17.87 -14.35 2.01
C ALA A 348 -17.47 -15.43 0.98
N ALA A 349 -16.23 -15.39 0.49
CA ALA A 349 -15.71 -16.40 -0.43
C ALA A 349 -15.44 -17.75 0.25
N ALA A 350 -14.91 -17.74 1.48
CA ALA A 350 -14.58 -18.96 2.21
C ALA A 350 -15.83 -19.69 2.75
N PHE A 351 -16.85 -18.93 3.18
CA PHE A 351 -18.01 -19.45 3.90
C PHE A 351 -19.33 -18.79 3.43
N PRO A 352 -19.73 -18.94 2.16
CA PRO A 352 -20.85 -18.19 1.57
C PRO A 352 -22.17 -18.38 2.33
N ASP A 353 -22.57 -19.63 2.62
CA ASP A 353 -23.85 -19.90 3.30
C ASP A 353 -23.88 -19.34 4.74
N VAL A 354 -22.72 -19.33 5.42
CA VAL A 354 -22.59 -18.77 6.77
C VAL A 354 -22.58 -17.26 6.72
N TYR A 355 -21.88 -16.69 5.74
CA TYR A 355 -21.87 -15.27 5.48
C TYR A 355 -23.29 -14.75 5.27
N ASP A 356 -24.06 -15.38 4.38
CA ASP A 356 -25.46 -15.01 4.13
C ASP A 356 -26.32 -15.15 5.39
N CYS A 357 -26.14 -16.24 6.14
CA CYS A 357 -26.90 -16.48 7.37
C CYS A 357 -26.66 -15.42 8.45
N ILE A 358 -25.40 -15.05 8.70
CA ILE A 358 -25.03 -14.14 9.79
C ILE A 358 -25.16 -12.68 9.38
N PHE A 359 -24.74 -12.33 8.15
CA PHE A 359 -24.51 -10.95 7.75
C PHE A 359 -25.53 -10.38 6.75
N GLU A 360 -26.25 -11.23 6.00
CA GLU A 360 -27.24 -10.76 5.00
C GLU A 360 -28.69 -11.04 5.40
N SER A 361 -28.94 -12.09 6.18
CA SER A 361 -30.29 -12.50 6.56
C SER A 361 -31.12 -11.39 7.22
N MET A 362 -32.41 -11.33 6.87
CA MET A 362 -33.43 -10.53 7.57
C MET A 362 -34.07 -11.28 8.74
N GLY A 363 -33.78 -12.58 8.87
CA GLY A 363 -34.29 -13.40 9.95
C GLY A 363 -33.70 -13.02 11.31
N SER A 364 -34.23 -13.63 12.35
CA SER A 364 -33.72 -13.52 13.72
C SER A 364 -33.74 -14.91 14.38
N GLY A 365 -33.04 -15.03 15.51
CA GLY A 365 -32.89 -16.28 16.25
C GLY A 365 -31.49 -16.87 16.14
N GLU A 366 -31.32 -18.08 16.65
CA GLU A 366 -30.04 -18.76 16.71
C GLU A 366 -30.08 -20.08 15.96
N MET A 367 -28.96 -20.46 15.37
CA MET A 367 -28.77 -21.72 14.67
C MET A 367 -27.60 -22.49 15.26
N ALA A 368 -27.81 -23.79 15.45
CA ALA A 368 -26.75 -24.69 15.88
C ALA A 368 -25.77 -24.97 14.73
N LEU A 369 -24.50 -24.76 15.02
CA LEU A 369 -23.36 -25.11 14.20
C LEU A 369 -22.74 -26.40 14.78
N THR A 370 -22.89 -27.50 14.04
CA THR A 370 -22.42 -28.84 14.41
C THR A 370 -21.80 -29.53 13.21
N ALA A 371 -21.12 -30.66 13.43
CA ALA A 371 -20.56 -31.48 12.34
C ALA A 371 -21.62 -32.01 11.36
N GLN A 372 -22.90 -32.05 11.74
CA GLN A 372 -24.01 -32.52 10.92
C GLN A 372 -24.87 -31.39 10.35
N SER A 373 -24.60 -30.13 10.69
CA SER A 373 -25.37 -29.00 10.14
C SER A 373 -24.95 -28.70 8.69
N ARG A 374 -25.78 -27.93 7.97
CA ARG A 374 -25.44 -27.43 6.63
C ARG A 374 -24.16 -26.56 6.58
N PHE A 375 -23.65 -26.18 7.75
CA PHE A 375 -22.45 -25.36 7.92
C PHE A 375 -21.26 -26.20 8.43
N SER A 376 -21.26 -27.51 8.23
CA SER A 376 -20.26 -28.45 8.75
C SER A 376 -18.82 -28.10 8.37
N THR A 377 -18.58 -27.56 7.17
CA THR A 377 -17.26 -27.05 6.76
C THR A 377 -16.78 -25.93 7.67
N PHE A 378 -17.63 -24.92 7.90
CA PHE A 378 -17.31 -23.81 8.79
C PHE A 378 -17.17 -24.25 10.25
N PHE A 379 -18.01 -25.19 10.71
CA PHE A 379 -17.86 -25.84 12.01
C PHE A 379 -16.46 -26.42 12.17
N GLY A 380 -15.99 -27.22 11.20
CA GLY A 380 -14.67 -27.83 11.24
C GLY A 380 -13.54 -26.80 11.39
N VAL A 381 -13.63 -25.68 10.67
CA VAL A 381 -12.62 -24.61 10.76
C VAL A 381 -12.66 -23.89 12.10
N VAL A 382 -13.85 -23.54 12.62
CA VAL A 382 -13.99 -22.86 13.92
C VAL A 382 -13.56 -23.77 15.07
N SER A 383 -13.85 -25.08 15.00
CA SER A 383 -13.37 -26.05 15.97
C SER A 383 -11.85 -26.13 15.97
N ALA A 384 -11.23 -26.14 14.79
CA ALA A 384 -9.78 -26.25 14.63
C ALA A 384 -9.00 -24.93 14.87
N SER A 385 -9.64 -23.78 14.69
CA SER A 385 -9.00 -22.46 14.74
C SER A 385 -9.48 -21.62 15.91
N ALA A 386 -8.73 -21.66 17.02
CA ALA A 386 -8.99 -20.81 18.18
C ALA A 386 -9.05 -19.30 17.83
N PRO A 387 -8.17 -18.75 16.96
CA PRO A 387 -8.27 -17.34 16.58
C PRO A 387 -9.60 -16.98 15.93
N LEU A 388 -10.06 -17.77 14.95
CA LEU A 388 -11.33 -17.52 14.28
C LEU A 388 -12.49 -17.61 15.27
N ARG A 389 -12.55 -18.69 16.05
CA ARG A 389 -13.56 -18.91 17.09
C ARG A 389 -13.65 -17.75 18.07
N HIS A 390 -12.52 -17.37 18.67
CA HIS A 390 -12.49 -16.32 19.68
C HIS A 390 -12.80 -14.95 19.09
N SER A 391 -12.34 -14.65 17.86
CA SER A 391 -12.61 -13.36 17.22
C SER A 391 -14.11 -13.14 16.97
N MET A 392 -14.82 -14.20 16.58
CA MET A 392 -16.27 -14.14 16.34
C MET A 392 -17.05 -14.10 17.64
N ALA A 393 -16.63 -14.87 18.66
CA ALA A 393 -17.22 -14.82 19.99
C ALA A 393 -17.08 -13.45 20.65
N LEU A 394 -15.92 -12.80 20.50
CA LEU A 394 -15.68 -11.43 20.98
C LEU A 394 -16.69 -10.42 20.42
N LYS A 395 -17.17 -10.64 19.19
CA LYS A 395 -18.18 -9.79 18.53
C LYS A 395 -19.61 -10.29 18.72
N GLY A 396 -19.83 -11.31 19.56
CA GLY A 396 -21.16 -11.88 19.81
C GLY A 396 -21.76 -12.60 18.60
N LEU A 397 -20.94 -12.99 17.61
CA LEU A 397 -21.40 -13.68 16.40
C LEU A 397 -21.41 -15.21 16.56
N LEU A 398 -20.75 -15.71 17.60
CA LEU A 398 -20.61 -17.13 17.88
C LEU A 398 -20.57 -17.38 19.39
N VAL A 399 -21.35 -18.35 19.87
CA VAL A 399 -21.36 -18.78 21.27
C VAL A 399 -20.98 -20.25 21.34
N GLU A 400 -20.07 -20.60 22.25
CA GLU A 400 -19.70 -21.99 22.51
C GLU A 400 -20.58 -22.57 23.62
N GLU A 401 -21.43 -23.54 23.26
CA GLU A 401 -22.20 -24.33 24.24
C GLU A 401 -21.41 -25.56 24.69
N SER A 402 -20.69 -26.20 23.76
CA SER A 402 -19.79 -27.32 24.03
C SER A 402 -18.77 -27.48 22.90
N PRO A 403 -17.70 -28.28 23.07
CA PRO A 403 -16.72 -28.52 22.00
C PRO A 403 -17.30 -29.12 20.70
N ALA A 404 -18.49 -29.73 20.77
CA ALA A 404 -19.18 -30.32 19.62
C ALA A 404 -20.32 -29.46 19.07
N ARG A 405 -20.59 -28.29 19.68
CA ARG A 405 -21.76 -27.46 19.36
C ARG A 405 -21.53 -25.98 19.66
N TYR A 406 -21.65 -25.18 18.62
CA TYR A 406 -21.67 -23.72 18.72
C TYR A 406 -23.04 -23.18 18.28
N MET A 407 -23.36 -21.96 18.68
CA MET A 407 -24.55 -21.23 18.24
C MET A 407 -24.13 -19.97 17.48
N ILE A 408 -24.79 -19.71 16.35
CA ILE A 408 -24.62 -18.48 15.57
C ILE A 408 -25.98 -17.77 15.45
N GLY A 409 -25.97 -16.43 15.52
CA GLY A 409 -27.18 -15.65 15.36
C GLY A 409 -27.53 -15.41 13.89
N VAL A 410 -28.78 -15.67 13.51
CA VAL A 410 -29.31 -15.36 12.17
C VAL A 410 -29.48 -13.85 12.06
N GLY A 411 -28.81 -13.23 11.07
CA GLY A 411 -28.82 -11.78 10.88
C GLY A 411 -28.08 -10.99 11.97
N ALA A 412 -27.42 -11.64 12.92
CA ALA A 412 -26.78 -10.98 14.07
C ALA A 412 -25.60 -10.08 13.68
N GLY A 413 -24.94 -10.38 12.56
CA GLY A 413 -23.85 -9.56 12.01
C GLY A 413 -24.31 -8.53 11.00
N ARG A 414 -25.62 -8.40 10.76
CA ARG A 414 -26.12 -7.53 9.72
C ARG A 414 -25.98 -6.06 10.07
N TYR A 415 -25.48 -5.28 9.11
CA TYR A 415 -25.33 -3.84 9.24
C TYR A 415 -26.41 -3.09 8.46
N SER A 416 -26.95 -2.03 9.06
CA SER A 416 -27.98 -1.19 8.44
C SER A 416 -27.42 -0.28 7.35
N ASN A 417 -26.12 0.03 7.39
CA ASN A 417 -25.45 0.82 6.39
C ASN A 417 -24.83 -0.05 5.28
N GLN A 418 -25.11 0.33 4.05
CA GLN A 418 -24.47 -0.24 2.87
C GLN A 418 -23.20 0.55 2.54
N LEU A 419 -22.08 -0.16 2.37
CA LEU A 419 -20.82 0.44 1.93
C LEU A 419 -20.95 0.83 0.46
N ARG A 420 -20.49 2.03 0.09
CA ARG A 420 -20.57 2.50 -1.31
C ARG A 420 -19.61 1.79 -2.26
N ARG A 421 -18.51 1.23 -1.75
CA ARG A 421 -17.46 0.57 -2.54
C ARG A 421 -17.11 -0.77 -1.93
N LEU A 422 -17.65 -1.83 -2.52
CA LEU A 422 -17.34 -3.21 -2.15
C LEU A 422 -16.01 -3.65 -2.76
N TRP A 423 -15.49 -4.78 -2.27
CA TRP A 423 -14.38 -5.48 -2.92
C TRP A 423 -14.75 -5.76 -4.38
N PRO A 424 -13.92 -5.38 -5.36
CA PRO A 424 -14.20 -5.72 -6.75
C PRO A 424 -14.09 -7.24 -6.98
N ASP A 425 -15.11 -7.86 -7.57
CA ASP A 425 -15.18 -9.32 -7.74
C ASP A 425 -14.01 -9.90 -8.56
N GLN A 426 -13.44 -9.10 -9.44
CA GLN A 426 -12.28 -9.46 -10.26
C GLN A 426 -10.95 -9.35 -9.52
N PHE A 427 -10.90 -8.79 -8.30
CA PHE A 427 -9.65 -8.69 -7.56
C PHE A 427 -9.38 -9.98 -6.77
N PRO A 428 -8.16 -10.54 -6.86
CA PRO A 428 -7.77 -11.72 -6.10
C PRO A 428 -7.77 -11.43 -4.59
N LEU A 429 -8.15 -12.44 -3.81
CA LEU A 429 -8.22 -12.37 -2.34
C LEU A 429 -6.91 -12.80 -1.65
N HIS A 430 -5.98 -13.38 -2.39
CA HIS A 430 -4.70 -13.87 -1.92
C HIS A 430 -3.72 -14.05 -3.09
N ALA A 431 -2.46 -14.38 -2.77
CA ALA A 431 -1.35 -14.53 -3.71
C ALA A 431 -1.40 -15.81 -4.56
#